data_AF-A0A7L8UEQ8-F1
#
_entry.id   AF-A0A7L8UEQ8-F1
#
_cell.length_a   1.000
_cell.length_b   1.000
_cell.length_c   1.000
_cell.angle_alpha   90.00
_cell.angle_beta   90.00
_cell.angle_gamma   90.00
#
_symmetry.space_group_name_H-M   'P 1'
#
loop_
_entity.id
_entity.type
_entity.pdbx_description
1 polymer ?
#
loop_
_entity_poly.entity_id
_entity_poly.type
_entity_poly.pdbx_seq_one_letter_code
_entity_poly.pdbx_strand_id
1 'polypeptide(L)'
;MIVWSGRGFLSLLILFIAIFLFIPILPETYITQSFVIPLYIAAIFSYIFGIKWNKTLRVFIDKETGKEINFKSNHGLFWINMEYWGIIFPLFALVMLAQTLDKQGTELYLNIFLILIGIACLVYFSITLFKIKNSTISNSQFQKTDAETKLSFIKEEIVTNKFDNEDPSQYLPK
;
A
#
# COMPACT_ATOMS: atom_id res chain seq x y z
N MET A 1 7.20 16.83 1.85
CA MET A 1 7.08 17.04 0.39
C MET A 1 5.63 17.33 0.07
N ILE A 2 5.37 18.29 -0.82
CA ILE A 2 4.02 18.82 -1.04
C ILE A 2 3.18 17.90 -1.94
N VAL A 3 3.77 17.09 -2.84
CA VAL A 3 2.96 16.34 -3.82
C VAL A 3 3.31 14.85 -3.94
N TRP A 4 4.52 14.41 -3.58
CA TRP A 4 4.90 12.98 -3.61
C TRP A 4 5.75 12.60 -2.40
N SER A 5 5.81 11.30 -2.09
CA SER A 5 6.75 10.75 -1.11
C SER A 5 7.48 9.53 -1.67
N GLY A 6 8.78 9.45 -1.40
CA GLY A 6 9.65 8.35 -1.83
C GLY A 6 9.50 8.00 -3.31
N ARG A 7 9.07 6.77 -3.61
CA ARG A 7 8.96 6.22 -4.98
C ARG A 7 7.56 6.39 -5.59
N GLY A 8 6.66 7.15 -5.00
CA GLY A 8 5.28 7.30 -5.53
C GLY A 8 5.21 7.93 -6.92
N PHE A 9 6.19 8.77 -7.29
CA PHE A 9 6.27 9.37 -8.62
C PHE A 9 6.44 8.34 -9.77
N LEU A 10 6.91 7.14 -9.45
CA LEU A 10 7.18 6.09 -10.44
C LEU A 10 5.90 5.61 -11.15
N SER A 11 4.74 5.69 -10.49
CA SER A 11 3.42 5.41 -11.07
C SER A 11 3.08 6.32 -12.25
N LEU A 12 3.45 7.60 -12.14
CA LEU A 12 3.19 8.60 -13.17
C LEU A 12 4.28 8.55 -14.25
N LEU A 13 5.53 8.28 -13.85
CA LEU A 13 6.64 8.07 -14.79
C LEU A 13 6.37 6.89 -15.74
N ILE A 14 5.94 5.73 -15.21
CA ILE A 14 5.66 4.56 -16.04
C ILE A 14 4.48 4.80 -16.98
N LEU A 15 3.47 5.56 -16.53
CA LEU A 15 2.34 5.95 -17.37
C LEU A 15 2.81 6.77 -18.57
N PHE A 16 3.59 7.82 -18.35
CA PHE A 16 4.09 8.66 -19.44
C PHE A 16 4.99 7.88 -20.39
N ILE A 17 5.93 7.08 -19.87
CA ILE A 17 6.80 6.24 -20.72
C ILE A 17 5.96 5.31 -21.60
N ALA A 18 4.96 4.65 -21.03
CA ALA A 18 4.10 3.76 -21.79
C ALA A 18 3.25 4.51 -22.83
N ILE A 19 2.73 5.70 -22.52
CA ILE A 19 2.01 6.54 -23.50
C ILE A 19 2.92 6.92 -24.67
N PHE A 20 4.12 7.45 -24.39
CA PHE A 20 5.07 7.85 -25.43
C PHE A 20 5.54 6.66 -26.28
N LEU A 21 5.58 5.46 -25.71
CA LEU A 21 5.89 4.25 -26.45
C LEU A 21 4.74 3.82 -27.37
N PHE A 22 3.48 3.91 -26.90
CA PHE A 22 2.32 3.36 -27.62
C PHE A 22 1.77 4.29 -28.71
N ILE A 23 1.84 5.62 -28.53
CA ILE A 23 1.38 6.60 -29.54
C ILE A 23 1.95 6.34 -30.95
N PRO A 24 3.27 6.15 -31.15
CA PRO A 24 3.81 5.94 -32.49
C PRO A 24 3.62 4.51 -33.02
N ILE A 25 3.23 3.56 -32.16
CA ILE A 25 3.11 2.14 -32.54
C ILE A 25 1.72 1.83 -33.07
N LEU A 26 0.68 2.42 -32.49
CA LEU A 26 -0.70 2.16 -32.90
C LEU A 26 -1.13 3.13 -34.02
N PRO A 27 -1.91 2.65 -35.00
CA PRO A 27 -2.46 3.53 -36.03
C PRO A 27 -3.53 4.46 -35.42
N GLU A 28 -3.79 5.59 -36.09
CA GLU A 28 -4.67 6.67 -35.60
C GLU A 28 -6.08 6.19 -35.24
N THR A 29 -6.57 5.14 -35.92
CA THR A 29 -7.83 4.46 -35.61
C THR A 29 -7.92 4.01 -34.15
N TYR A 30 -6.79 3.61 -33.55
CA TYR A 30 -6.70 3.12 -32.17
C TYR A 30 -6.09 4.14 -31.19
N ILE A 31 -6.33 5.43 -31.42
CA ILE A 31 -5.78 6.50 -30.56
C ILE A 31 -6.21 6.34 -29.09
N THR A 32 -7.47 5.97 -28.82
CA THR A 32 -7.98 5.76 -27.45
C THR A 32 -7.20 4.64 -26.75
N GLN A 33 -6.92 3.56 -27.46
CA GLN A 33 -6.20 2.39 -26.97
C GLN A 33 -4.74 2.73 -26.63
N SER A 34 -4.17 3.70 -27.34
CA SER A 34 -2.83 4.23 -27.06
C SER A 34 -2.74 4.93 -25.70
N PHE A 35 -3.85 5.30 -25.08
CA PHE A 35 -3.90 5.81 -23.70
C PHE A 35 -4.39 4.75 -22.70
N VAL A 36 -5.39 3.96 -23.09
CA VAL A 36 -5.99 2.91 -22.24
C VAL A 36 -4.99 1.81 -21.88
N ILE A 37 -4.22 1.32 -22.85
CA ILE A 37 -3.26 0.24 -22.60
C ILE A 37 -2.15 0.70 -21.64
N PRO A 38 -1.52 1.87 -21.83
CA PRO A 38 -0.61 2.46 -20.84
C PRO A 38 -1.21 2.66 -19.45
N LEU A 39 -2.48 3.08 -19.35
CA LEU A 39 -3.16 3.20 -18.05
C LEU A 39 -3.23 1.85 -17.33
N TYR A 40 -3.53 0.75 -18.03
CA TYR A 40 -3.51 -0.59 -17.44
C TYR A 40 -2.11 -1.05 -17.06
N ILE A 41 -1.08 -0.77 -17.87
CA ILE A 41 0.31 -1.07 -17.54
C ILE A 41 0.72 -0.32 -16.27
N ALA A 42 0.43 0.98 -16.19
CA ALA A 42 0.71 1.81 -15.03
C ALA A 42 -0.07 1.36 -13.80
N ALA A 43 -1.32 0.89 -13.97
CA ALA A 43 -2.14 0.34 -12.91
C ALA A 43 -1.49 -0.89 -12.28
N ILE A 44 -1.14 -1.89 -13.11
CA ILE A 44 -0.51 -3.14 -12.67
C ILE A 44 0.81 -2.85 -11.96
N PHE A 45 1.62 -1.96 -12.55
CA PHE A 45 2.90 -1.55 -11.95
C PHE A 45 2.69 -0.90 -10.57
N SER A 46 1.82 0.11 -10.49
CA SER A 46 1.53 0.85 -9.27
C SER A 46 1.00 -0.05 -8.16
N TYR A 47 0.14 -0.99 -8.55
CA TYR A 47 -0.44 -1.97 -7.66
C TYR A 47 0.61 -2.91 -7.06
N ILE A 48 1.39 -3.61 -7.89
CA ILE A 48 2.36 -4.61 -7.45
C ILE A 48 3.48 -3.95 -6.63
N PHE A 49 4.06 -2.87 -7.14
CA PHE A 49 5.17 -2.20 -6.47
C PHE A 49 4.72 -1.36 -5.27
N GLY A 50 3.51 -0.80 -5.32
CA GLY A 50 2.91 -0.12 -4.18
C GLY A 50 2.75 -1.06 -2.99
N ILE A 51 2.16 -2.24 -3.20
CA ILE A 51 2.04 -3.26 -2.15
C ILE A 51 3.42 -3.68 -1.64
N LYS A 52 4.37 -3.94 -2.53
CA LYS A 52 5.71 -4.42 -2.15
C LYS A 52 6.48 -3.38 -1.33
N TRP A 53 6.46 -2.13 -1.75
CA TRP A 53 7.28 -1.09 -1.11
C TRP A 53 6.60 -0.45 0.11
N ASN A 54 5.28 -0.28 0.12
CA ASN A 54 4.56 0.30 1.26
C ASN A 54 4.30 -0.67 2.41
N LYS A 55 4.51 -1.98 2.19
CA LYS A 55 4.53 -2.99 3.26
C LYS A 55 5.86 -3.10 4.00
N THR A 56 6.93 -2.48 3.50
CA THR A 56 8.25 -2.63 4.11
C THR A 56 8.32 -1.83 5.41
N LEU A 57 8.19 -2.53 6.53
CA LEU A 57 8.51 -2.05 7.88
C LEU A 57 10.02 -2.12 8.07
N ARG A 58 10.65 -0.99 8.39
CA ARG A 58 12.05 -0.95 8.78
C ARG A 58 12.12 -0.71 10.28
N VAL A 59 12.67 -1.67 11.01
CA VAL A 59 12.95 -1.53 12.44
C VAL A 59 14.34 -0.93 12.58
N PHE A 60 14.43 0.18 13.28
CA PHE A 60 15.70 0.81 13.65
C PHE A 60 15.85 0.77 15.16
N ILE A 61 17.05 0.51 15.66
CA ILE A 61 17.36 0.63 17.08
C ILE A 61 17.99 2.00 17.28
N ASP A 62 17.37 2.83 18.12
CA ASP A 62 17.95 4.08 18.57
C ASP A 62 19.18 3.78 19.45
N LYS A 63 20.34 4.31 19.07
CA LYS A 63 21.61 4.08 19.77
C LYS A 63 21.67 4.74 21.13
N GLU A 64 20.92 5.83 21.35
CA GLU A 64 20.94 6.57 22.62
C GLU A 64 19.97 5.98 23.64
N THR A 65 18.79 5.56 23.19
CA THR A 65 17.73 5.07 24.08
C THR A 65 17.58 3.55 24.10
N GLY A 66 18.22 2.84 23.17
CA GLY A 66 18.04 1.39 22.98
C GLY A 66 16.65 0.98 22.50
N LYS A 67 15.78 1.95 22.17
CA LYS A 67 14.39 1.71 21.78
C LYS A 67 14.27 1.36 20.31
N GLU A 68 13.39 0.41 20.00
CA GLU A 68 13.03 0.06 18.63
C GLU A 68 12.05 1.10 18.06
N ILE A 69 12.43 1.73 16.95
CA ILE A 69 11.60 2.66 16.19
C ILE A 69 11.18 1.97 14.90
N ASN A 70 9.87 1.76 14.76
CA ASN A 70 9.26 1.20 13.56
C ASN A 70 9.01 2.30 12.53
N PHE A 71 9.80 2.34 11.44
CA PHE A 71 9.58 3.25 10.33
C PHE A 71 8.84 2.55 9.20
N LYS A 72 7.60 2.98 8.94
CA LYS A 72 6.83 2.50 7.79
C LYS A 72 7.24 3.28 6.54
N SER A 73 7.69 2.57 5.51
CA SER A 73 7.95 3.20 4.21
C SER A 73 6.63 3.70 3.63
N ASN A 74 6.53 4.98 3.33
CA ASN A 74 5.36 5.58 2.70
C ASN A 74 5.75 6.14 1.33
N HIS A 75 5.33 5.45 0.27
CA HIS A 75 5.48 5.84 -1.12
C HIS A 75 4.11 6.17 -1.68
N GLY A 76 3.88 7.46 -1.92
CA GLY A 76 2.61 7.96 -2.42
C GLY A 76 2.78 9.11 -3.39
N LEU A 77 1.73 9.35 -4.16
CA LEU A 77 1.58 10.46 -5.08
C LEU A 77 0.26 11.15 -4.75
N PHE A 78 0.25 12.48 -4.66
CA PHE A 78 -0.88 13.30 -4.20
C PHE A 78 -1.48 12.75 -2.89
N TRP A 79 -0.63 12.43 -1.91
CA TRP A 79 -1.03 11.87 -0.61
C TRP A 79 -1.77 10.52 -0.67
N ILE A 80 -1.89 9.93 -1.85
CA ILE A 80 -2.48 8.61 -2.09
C ILE A 80 -1.35 7.60 -2.21
N ASN A 81 -1.39 6.55 -1.39
CA ASN A 81 -0.38 5.49 -1.46
C ASN A 81 -0.36 4.87 -2.86
N MET A 82 0.84 4.49 -3.30
CA MET A 82 1.10 3.95 -4.64
C MET A 82 0.16 2.78 -5.02
N GLU A 83 -0.21 1.91 -4.09
CA GLU A 83 -1.09 0.77 -4.38
C GLU A 83 -2.51 1.16 -4.84
N TYR A 84 -3.02 2.31 -4.40
CA TYR A 84 -4.36 2.78 -4.77
C TYR A 84 -4.40 3.37 -6.18
N TRP A 85 -3.26 3.82 -6.72
CA TRP A 85 -3.15 4.19 -8.13
C TRP A 85 -3.41 3.01 -9.05
N GLY A 86 -3.23 1.78 -8.55
CA GLY A 86 -3.68 0.56 -9.21
C GLY A 86 -5.19 0.49 -9.47
N ILE A 87 -6.01 1.14 -8.64
CA ILE A 87 -7.48 1.22 -8.81
C ILE A 87 -7.86 2.48 -9.61
N ILE A 88 -7.17 3.59 -9.37
CA ILE A 88 -7.48 4.87 -10.01
C ILE A 88 -7.22 4.82 -11.52
N PHE A 89 -6.11 4.23 -11.97
CA PHE A 89 -5.79 4.18 -13.40
C PHE A 89 -6.77 3.35 -14.24
N PRO A 90 -7.20 2.13 -13.82
CA PRO A 90 -8.22 1.40 -14.55
C PRO A 90 -9.58 2.12 -14.55
N LEU A 91 -9.91 2.87 -13.49
CA LEU A 91 -11.11 3.69 -13.48
C LEU A 91 -11.09 4.75 -14.60
N PHE A 92 -9.96 5.47 -14.74
CA PHE A 92 -9.79 6.42 -15.84
C PHE A 92 -9.86 5.74 -17.21
N ALA A 93 -9.23 4.58 -17.36
CA ALA A 93 -9.28 3.80 -18.59
C ALA A 93 -10.73 3.39 -18.96
N LEU A 94 -11.52 2.95 -17.99
CA LEU A 94 -12.93 2.60 -18.20
C LEU A 94 -13.77 3.81 -18.61
N VAL A 95 -13.53 4.98 -18.01
CA VAL A 95 -14.21 6.22 -18.40
C VAL A 95 -13.90 6.59 -19.86
N MET A 96 -12.63 6.47 -20.28
CA MET A 96 -12.25 6.71 -21.67
C MET A 96 -12.89 5.70 -22.63
N LEU A 97 -12.93 4.42 -22.26
CA LEU A 97 -13.56 3.37 -23.07
C LEU A 97 -15.07 3.56 -23.20
N ALA A 98 -15.74 4.02 -22.13
CA ALA A 98 -17.18 4.29 -22.14
C ALA A 98 -17.58 5.37 -23.16
N GLN A 99 -16.70 6.33 -23.44
CA GLN A 99 -16.91 7.36 -24.46
C GLN A 99 -16.80 6.84 -25.89
N THR A 100 -16.35 5.59 -26.07
CA THR A 100 -16.07 4.98 -27.38
C THR A 100 -16.97 3.78 -27.70
N LEU A 101 -18.11 3.68 -27.01
CA LEU A 101 -19.09 2.60 -27.17
C LEU A 101 -19.93 2.70 -28.44
N ASP A 102 -19.94 3.86 -29.09
CA ASP A 102 -20.62 4.15 -30.34
C ASP A 102 -19.87 3.63 -31.59
N LYS A 103 -18.58 3.32 -31.43
CA LYS A 103 -17.72 2.77 -32.49
C LYS A 103 -18.24 1.42 -32.99
N GLN A 104 -18.00 1.09 -34.26
CA GLN A 104 -18.44 -0.17 -34.88
C GLN A 104 -17.26 -1.01 -35.36
N GLY A 105 -17.52 -2.29 -35.65
CA GLY A 105 -16.52 -3.20 -36.20
C GLY A 105 -15.48 -3.68 -35.19
N THR A 106 -14.22 -3.81 -35.62
CA THR A 106 -13.12 -4.39 -34.82
C THR A 106 -12.79 -3.57 -33.57
N GLU A 107 -12.98 -2.25 -33.63
CA GLU A 107 -12.74 -1.35 -32.49
C GLU A 107 -13.67 -1.63 -31.33
N LEU A 108 -14.95 -1.93 -31.61
CA LEU A 108 -15.94 -2.25 -30.58
C LEU A 108 -15.57 -3.52 -29.82
N TYR A 109 -15.19 -4.59 -30.54
CA TYR A 109 -14.80 -5.84 -29.91
C TYR A 109 -13.56 -5.67 -29.02
N LEU A 110 -12.57 -4.93 -29.49
CA LEU A 110 -11.38 -4.62 -28.72
C LEU A 110 -11.72 -3.79 -27.47
N ASN A 111 -12.58 -2.78 -27.61
CA ASN A 111 -13.00 -1.93 -26.48
C ASN A 111 -13.75 -2.75 -25.42
N ILE A 112 -14.69 -3.61 -25.82
CA ILE A 112 -15.41 -4.50 -24.90
C ILE A 112 -14.41 -5.42 -24.19
N PHE A 113 -13.46 -6.00 -24.91
CA PHE A 113 -12.42 -6.84 -24.32
C PHE A 113 -11.58 -6.07 -23.28
N LEU A 114 -11.16 -4.84 -23.60
CA LEU A 114 -10.42 -3.98 -22.67
C LEU A 114 -11.26 -3.55 -21.46
N ILE A 115 -12.58 -3.35 -21.62
CA ILE A 115 -13.49 -3.06 -20.50
C ILE A 115 -13.54 -4.26 -19.54
N LEU A 116 -13.71 -5.48 -20.08
CA LEU A 116 -13.75 -6.70 -19.26
C LEU A 116 -12.45 -6.88 -18.47
N ILE A 117 -11.30 -6.64 -19.10
CA ILE A 117 -10.00 -6.64 -18.41
C ILE A 117 -9.95 -5.59 -17.30
N GLY A 118 -10.39 -4.36 -17.59
CA GLY A 118 -10.40 -3.27 -16.61
C GLY A 118 -11.24 -3.60 -15.38
N ILE A 119 -12.45 -4.14 -15.58
CA ILE A 119 -13.34 -4.57 -14.50
C ILE A 119 -12.70 -5.72 -13.70
N ALA A 120 -12.14 -6.72 -14.38
CA ALA A 120 -11.48 -7.83 -13.71
C ALA A 120 -10.29 -7.36 -12.85
N CYS A 121 -9.46 -6.44 -13.37
CA CYS A 121 -8.37 -5.81 -12.62
C CYS A 121 -8.89 -5.04 -11.39
N LEU A 122 -9.94 -4.23 -11.55
CA LEU A 122 -10.53 -3.47 -10.43
C LEU A 122 -11.02 -4.39 -9.31
N VAL A 123 -11.74 -5.44 -9.65
CA VAL A 123 -12.26 -6.41 -8.68
C VAL A 123 -11.09 -7.12 -7.98
N TYR A 124 -10.13 -7.63 -8.75
CA TYR A 124 -8.96 -8.33 -8.20
C TYR A 124 -8.12 -7.44 -7.26
N PHE A 125 -7.83 -6.20 -7.67
CA PHE A 125 -7.07 -5.26 -6.86
C PHE A 125 -7.82 -4.86 -5.59
N SER A 126 -9.13 -4.63 -5.69
CA SER A 126 -9.95 -4.25 -4.54
C SER A 126 -10.03 -5.36 -3.49
N ILE A 127 -10.30 -6.61 -3.91
CA ILE A 127 -10.35 -7.77 -3.00
C ILE A 127 -9.02 -7.94 -2.28
N THR A 128 -7.92 -7.89 -3.02
CA THR A 128 -6.60 -8.13 -2.48
C THR A 128 -6.16 -7.00 -1.54
N LEU A 129 -6.44 -5.74 -1.86
CA LEU A 129 -6.16 -4.61 -0.95
C LEU A 129 -7.01 -4.67 0.32
N PHE A 130 -8.28 -5.07 0.20
CA PHE A 130 -9.13 -5.28 1.36
C PHE A 130 -8.57 -6.38 2.28
N LYS A 131 -8.14 -7.51 1.71
CA LYS A 131 -7.48 -8.60 2.45
C LYS A 131 -6.23 -8.12 3.19
N ILE A 132 -5.40 -7.32 2.53
CA ILE A 132 -4.16 -6.76 3.11
C ILE A 132 -4.47 -5.79 4.26
N LYS A 133 -5.46 -4.92 4.08
CA LYS A 133 -5.89 -3.98 5.11
C LYS A 133 -6.37 -4.73 6.36
N ASN A 134 -7.21 -5.74 6.19
CA ASN A 134 -7.73 -6.55 7.29
C ASN A 134 -6.63 -7.34 8.02
N SER A 135 -5.66 -7.92 7.30
CA SER A 135 -4.56 -8.64 7.94
C SER A 135 -3.63 -7.71 8.74
N THR A 136 -3.43 -6.48 8.26
CA THR A 136 -2.64 -5.47 8.97
C THR A 136 -3.32 -5.03 10.26
N ILE A 137 -4.65 -4.83 10.23
CA ILE A 137 -5.43 -4.45 11.42
C ILE A 137 -5.38 -5.56 12.47
N SER A 138 -5.64 -6.82 12.07
CA SER A 138 -5.62 -7.97 12.98
C SER A 138 -4.28 -8.14 13.69
N ASN A 139 -3.16 -8.09 12.95
CA ASN A 139 -1.82 -8.24 13.53
C ASN A 139 -1.45 -7.10 14.49
N SER A 140 -1.89 -5.87 14.20
CA SER A 140 -1.64 -4.72 15.08
C SER A 140 -2.39 -4.81 16.41
N GLN A 141 -3.60 -5.38 16.41
CA GLN A 141 -4.37 -5.63 17.63
C GLN A 141 -3.73 -6.73 18.48
N PHE A 142 -3.29 -7.82 17.85
CA PHE A 142 -2.60 -8.91 18.56
C PHE A 142 -1.32 -8.44 19.26
N GLN A 143 -0.45 -7.70 18.55
CA GLN A 143 0.78 -7.16 19.15
C GLN A 143 0.52 -6.20 20.32
N LYS A 144 -0.55 -5.41 20.25
CA LYS A 144 -0.88 -4.45 21.32
C LYS A 144 -1.36 -5.16 22.58
N THR A 145 -2.18 -6.20 22.43
CA THR A 145 -2.66 -7.03 23.54
C THR A 145 -1.50 -7.77 24.22
N ASP A 146 -0.58 -8.34 23.45
CA ASP A 146 0.58 -9.07 24.00
C ASP A 146 1.56 -8.14 24.73
N ALA A 147 1.75 -6.92 24.23
CA ALA A 147 2.60 -5.92 24.86
C ALA A 147 2.00 -5.39 26.18
N GLU A 148 0.70 -5.09 26.21
CA GLU A 148 -0.01 -4.69 27.44
C GLU A 148 -0.02 -5.81 28.48
N THR A 149 -0.21 -7.05 28.05
CA THR A 149 -0.18 -8.25 28.90
C THR A 149 1.20 -8.49 29.51
N LYS A 150 2.28 -8.37 28.72
CA LYS A 150 3.66 -8.48 29.26
C LYS A 150 3.97 -7.37 30.26
N LEU A 151 3.50 -6.15 30.02
CA LEU A 151 3.75 -5.02 30.90
C LEU A 151 3.02 -5.18 32.25
N SER A 152 1.80 -5.73 32.25
CA SER A 152 1.08 -6.02 33.50
C SER A 152 1.75 -7.12 34.31
N PHE A 153 2.21 -8.20 33.67
CA PHE A 153 2.95 -9.27 34.35
C PHE A 153 4.24 -8.77 35.02
N ILE A 154 5.04 -7.97 34.31
CA ILE A 154 6.27 -7.40 34.87
C ILE A 154 5.96 -6.47 36.05
N LYS A 155 4.90 -5.66 35.95
CA LYS A 155 4.50 -4.77 37.05
C LYS A 155 4.05 -5.54 38.28
N GLU A 156 3.35 -6.65 38.10
CA GLU A 156 2.88 -7.52 39.18
C GLU A 156 4.05 -8.27 39.85
N GLU A 157 5.00 -8.79 39.07
CA GLU A 157 6.21 -9.47 39.57
C GLU A 157 7.18 -8.53 40.31
N ILE A 158 7.27 -7.26 39.90
CA ILE A 158 8.06 -6.24 40.63
C ILE A 158 7.39 -5.86 41.96
N VAL A 159 6.05 -5.86 42.02
CA VAL A 159 5.32 -5.56 43.25
C VAL A 159 5.43 -6.70 44.25
N THR A 160 5.41 -7.97 43.81
CA THR A 160 5.53 -9.11 44.71
C THR A 160 6.95 -9.31 45.24
N ASN A 161 7.99 -9.12 44.41
CA ASN A 161 9.37 -9.34 44.85
C ASN A 161 9.93 -8.25 45.79
N LYS A 162 9.31 -7.06 45.85
CA LYS A 162 9.87 -5.93 46.62
C LYS A 162 9.45 -5.87 48.08
N PHE A 163 8.49 -6.71 48.53
CA PHE A 163 7.93 -6.59 49.88
C PHE A 163 8.03 -7.85 50.77
N ASP A 164 8.44 -9.00 50.24
CA ASP A 164 8.38 -10.26 51.01
C ASP A 164 9.69 -10.69 51.71
N ASN A 165 10.82 -10.01 51.49
CA ASN A 165 12.14 -10.52 51.97
C ASN A 165 12.99 -9.56 52.81
N GLU A 166 12.53 -8.36 53.16
CA GLU A 166 13.32 -7.45 53.99
C GLU A 166 12.70 -7.28 55.38
N ASP A 167 13.28 -8.00 56.36
CA ASP A 167 13.05 -7.77 57.78
C ASP A 167 13.55 -6.35 58.13
N PRO A 168 12.65 -5.42 58.49
CA PRO A 168 13.03 -4.03 58.77
C PRO A 168 14.00 -3.89 59.95
N SER A 169 14.11 -4.91 60.80
CA SER A 169 14.97 -4.90 61.99
C SER A 169 16.47 -5.05 61.67
N GLN A 170 16.83 -5.43 60.45
CA GLN A 170 18.22 -5.52 59.98
C GLN A 170 18.97 -4.17 60.00
N TYR A 171 18.24 -3.05 59.90
CA TYR A 171 18.83 -1.72 59.72
C TYR A 171 18.90 -0.89 61.01
N LEU A 172 18.53 -1.47 62.16
CA LEU A 172 18.63 -0.78 63.46
C LEU A 172 20.00 -1.03 64.09
N PRO A 173 20.77 0.03 64.42
CA PRO A 173 22.02 -0.11 65.15
C PRO A 173 21.73 -0.60 66.58
N LYS A 174 22.50 -1.60 67.02
CA LYS A 174 22.46 -2.18 68.38
C LYS A 174 22.93 -1.21 69.45
#